data_AF-A0A1V4YED4-F1
#
_entry.id   AF-A0A1V4YED4-F1
#
_cell.length_a   1.000
_cell.length_b   1.000
_cell.length_c   1.000
_cell.angle_alpha   90.00
_cell.angle_beta   90.00
_cell.angle_gamma   90.00
#
_symmetry.space_group_name_H-M   'P 1'
#
loop_
_entity.id
_entity.type
_entity.pdbx_description
1 polymer ?
#
loop_
_entity_poly.entity_id
_entity_poly.type
_entity_poly.pdbx_seq_one_letter_code
_entity_poly.pdbx_strand_id
1 'polypeptide(L)'
;MNKSRITAPILGVFAGLGGGVFHGIGEILQGSVTPNGIYIQAWPIMQATAGEPAMTIVPNFLLTGILAIIMGIVVTILVCQIY
;
A
#
# COMPACT_ATOMS: atom_id res chain seq x y z
N MET A 1 28.87 9.92 -6.21
CA MET A 1 27.63 9.64 -5.45
C MET A 1 27.23 8.19 -5.66
N ASN A 2 26.90 7.46 -4.58
CA ASN A 2 26.37 6.11 -4.69
C ASN A 2 24.95 6.17 -5.26
N LYS A 3 24.69 5.50 -6.40
CA LYS A 3 23.39 5.55 -7.09
C LYS A 3 22.24 5.07 -6.18
N SER A 4 22.50 4.09 -5.31
CA SER A 4 21.50 3.57 -4.37
C SER A 4 21.05 4.61 -3.33
N ARG A 5 21.90 5.59 -2.99
CA ARG A 5 21.58 6.66 -2.01
C ARG A 5 20.50 7.61 -2.52
N ILE A 6 20.21 7.62 -3.82
CA ILE A 6 19.08 8.34 -4.42
C ILE A 6 17.96 7.38 -4.79
N THR A 7 18.28 6.24 -5.43
CA THR A 7 17.25 5.33 -5.94
C THR A 7 16.43 4.68 -4.83
N ALA A 8 17.07 4.21 -3.75
CA ALA A 8 16.36 3.53 -2.67
C ALA A 8 15.26 4.39 -2.03
N PRO A 9 15.52 5.65 -1.63
CA PRO A 9 14.47 6.49 -1.04
C PRO A 9 13.38 6.92 -2.04
N ILE A 10 13.69 7.10 -3.33
CA ILE A 10 12.64 7.32 -4.35
C ILE A 10 11.69 6.11 -4.41
N LEU A 11 12.24 4.91 -4.50
CA LEU A 11 11.44 3.67 -4.51
C LEU A 11 10.70 3.48 -3.19
N GLY A 12 11.30 3.86 -2.06
CA GLY A 12 10.68 3.80 -0.74
C GLY A 12 9.48 4.73 -0.60
N VAL A 13 9.59 5.98 -1.07
CA VAL A 13 8.45 6.91 -1.09
C VAL A 13 7.35 6.40 -2.01
N PHE A 14 7.70 5.87 -3.19
CA PHE A 14 6.72 5.25 -4.09
C PHE A 14 6.02 4.05 -3.44
N ALA A 15 6.76 3.14 -2.80
CA ALA A 15 6.21 1.99 -2.10
C ALA A 15 5.34 2.40 -0.90
N GLY A 16 5.76 3.41 -0.14
CA GLY A 16 5.03 3.89 1.04
C GLY A 16 3.73 4.59 0.69
N LEU A 17 3.78 5.59 -0.20
CA LEU A 17 2.60 6.38 -0.58
C LEU A 17 1.75 5.68 -1.64
N GLY A 18 2.37 5.21 -2.72
CA GLY A 18 1.67 4.59 -3.86
C GLY A 18 1.29 3.13 -3.63
N GLY A 19 2.08 2.39 -2.85
CA GLY A 19 1.69 1.06 -2.38
C GLY A 19 0.80 1.17 -1.15
N GLY A 20 1.41 1.41 0.02
CA GLY A 20 0.73 1.33 1.31
C GLY A 20 -0.47 2.26 1.47
N VAL A 21 -0.28 3.57 1.35
CA VAL A 21 -1.35 4.55 1.61
C VAL A 21 -2.46 4.45 0.57
N PHE A 22 -2.11 4.41 -0.72
CA PHE A 22 -3.09 4.34 -1.81
C PHE A 22 -3.89 3.03 -1.80
N HIS A 23 -3.26 1.87 -1.63
CA HIS A 23 -4.00 0.60 -1.48
C HIS A 23 -4.87 0.63 -0.23
N GLY A 24 -4.34 1.12 0.89
CA GLY A 24 -5.07 1.12 2.15
C GLY A 24 -6.33 1.97 2.14
N ILE A 25 -6.36 3.07 1.38
CA ILE A 25 -7.61 3.83 1.15
C ILE A 25 -8.63 2.95 0.42
N GLY A 26 -8.24 2.27 -0.65
CA GLY A 26 -9.13 1.39 -1.41
C GLY A 26 -9.67 0.23 -0.58
N GLU A 27 -8.82 -0.39 0.24
CA GLU A 27 -9.19 -1.48 1.15
C GLU A 27 -10.14 -1.01 2.25
N ILE A 28 -9.91 0.16 2.86
CA ILE A 28 -10.84 0.75 3.85
C ILE A 28 -12.23 0.96 3.25
N LEU A 29 -12.31 1.43 2.00
CA LEU A 29 -13.59 1.69 1.31
C LEU A 29 -14.41 0.41 1.05
N GLN A 30 -13.78 -0.77 1.07
CA GLN A 30 -14.48 -2.06 0.99
C GLN A 30 -15.11 -2.48 2.33
N GLY A 31 -14.73 -1.82 3.43
CA GLY A 31 -15.35 -1.98 4.75
C GLY A 31 -14.92 -3.23 5.51
N SER A 32 -15.66 -3.57 6.58
CA SER A 32 -15.37 -4.71 7.45
C SER A 32 -15.89 -6.02 6.83
N VAL A 33 -15.25 -6.43 5.74
CA VAL A 33 -15.56 -7.65 4.98
C VAL A 33 -14.33 -8.53 4.91
N THR A 34 -14.50 -9.84 5.01
CA THR A 34 -13.41 -10.81 4.89
C THR A 34 -13.03 -10.99 3.41
N PRO A 35 -11.74 -10.88 3.05
CA PRO A 35 -11.27 -11.19 1.70
C PRO A 35 -11.51 -12.66 1.33
N ASN A 36 -11.75 -12.93 0.05
CA ASN A 36 -11.94 -14.29 -0.48
C ASN A 36 -10.64 -15.11 -0.57
N GLY A 37 -9.49 -14.50 -0.26
CA GLY A 37 -8.18 -15.13 -0.33
C GLY A 37 -7.06 -14.13 -0.03
N ILE A 38 -5.81 -14.55 -0.24
CA ILE A 38 -4.63 -13.70 -0.04
C ILE A 38 -4.54 -12.62 -1.10
N TYR A 39 -4.78 -12.98 -2.37
CA TYR A 39 -4.86 -12.03 -3.46
C TYR A 39 -6.19 -11.27 -3.38
N ILE A 40 -6.11 -9.95 -3.44
CA ILE A 40 -7.25 -9.05 -3.35
C ILE A 40 -7.20 -7.99 -4.44
N GLN A 41 -8.30 -7.28 -4.60
CA GLN A 41 -8.31 -6.02 -5.32
C GLN A 41 -8.35 -4.90 -4.27
N ALA A 42 -7.26 -4.16 -4.08
CA ALA A 42 -7.26 -3.00 -3.18
C ALA A 42 -8.27 -1.96 -3.68
N TRP A 43 -8.35 -1.81 -5.00
CA TRP A 43 -9.43 -1.10 -5.67
C TRP A 43 -10.19 -2.07 -6.56
N PRO A 44 -11.46 -2.44 -6.25
CA PRO A 44 -12.22 -3.36 -7.09
C PRO A 44 -12.54 -2.81 -8.49
N ILE A 45 -12.60 -1.48 -8.63
CA ILE A 45 -12.90 -0.80 -9.89
C ILE A 45 -11.93 0.36 -10.07
N MET A 46 -11.06 0.27 -11.07
CA MET A 46 -10.23 1.37 -11.55
C MET A 46 -10.29 1.43 -13.08
N GLN A 47 -10.49 2.63 -13.63
CA GLN A 47 -10.65 2.81 -15.08
C GLN A 47 -9.46 2.30 -15.89
N ALA A 48 -8.24 2.49 -15.38
CA ALA A 48 -7.02 2.13 -16.10
C ALA A 48 -6.69 0.63 -16.07
N THR A 49 -7.15 -0.10 -15.05
CA THR A 49 -6.66 -1.45 -14.75
C THR A 49 -7.75 -2.48 -14.48
N ALA A 50 -9.03 -2.09 -14.57
CA ALA A 50 -10.19 -2.91 -14.21
C ALA A 50 -10.14 -3.47 -12.76
N GLY A 51 -9.40 -2.77 -11.89
CA GLY A 51 -9.12 -3.17 -10.52
C GLY A 51 -7.63 -3.04 -10.22
N GLU A 52 -7.25 -2.99 -8.95
CA GLU A 52 -5.85 -2.83 -8.56
C GLU A 52 -5.41 -3.99 -7.66
N PRO A 53 -4.44 -4.81 -8.09
CA PRO A 53 -4.04 -6.02 -7.40
C PRO A 53 -3.18 -5.75 -6.17
N ALA A 54 -3.57 -6.35 -5.05
CA ALA A 54 -2.80 -6.34 -3.81
C ALA A 54 -2.83 -7.71 -3.12
N MET A 55 -2.16 -7.81 -1.97
CA MET A 55 -2.13 -9.02 -1.15
C MET A 55 -2.30 -8.69 0.33
N THR A 56 -3.08 -9.51 1.04
CA THR A 56 -3.21 -9.43 2.50
C THR A 56 -3.29 -10.82 3.12
N ILE A 57 -2.77 -10.96 4.34
CA ILE A 57 -3.02 -12.13 5.20
C ILE A 57 -4.02 -11.81 6.32
N VAL A 58 -4.49 -10.57 6.40
CA VAL A 58 -5.44 -10.11 7.40
C VAL A 58 -6.85 -10.40 6.88
N PRO A 59 -7.69 -11.16 7.61
CA PRO A 59 -8.99 -11.62 7.13
C PRO A 59 -10.09 -10.53 7.22
N ASN A 60 -9.73 -9.26 6.98
CA ASN A 60 -10.62 -8.11 7.04
C ASN A 60 -10.06 -6.93 6.23
N PHE A 61 -10.83 -6.41 5.27
CA PHE A 61 -10.40 -5.30 4.39
C PHE A 61 -10.16 -4.00 5.15
N LEU A 62 -11.08 -3.59 6.03
CA LEU A 62 -10.93 -2.37 6.85
C LEU A 62 -9.63 -2.39 7.65
N LEU A 63 -9.35 -3.51 8.35
CA LEU A 63 -8.12 -3.65 9.12
C LEU A 63 -6.88 -3.73 8.23
N THR A 64 -6.95 -4.42 7.08
CA THR A 64 -5.88 -4.43 6.09
C THR A 64 -5.50 -3.00 5.69
N GLY A 65 -6.49 -2.19 5.31
CA GLY A 65 -6.21 -0.84 4.83
C GLY A 65 -5.69 0.12 5.89
N ILE A 66 -6.16 0.00 7.13
CA ILE A 66 -5.59 0.76 8.26
C ILE A 66 -4.11 0.40 8.43
N LEU A 67 -3.77 -0.89 8.44
CA LEU A 67 -2.39 -1.35 8.58
C LEU A 67 -1.53 -0.94 7.38
N ALA A 68 -2.06 -0.99 6.16
CA ALA A 68 -1.38 -0.58 4.94
C ALA A 68 -1.03 0.92 4.97
N ILE A 69 -1.95 1.79 5.41
CA ILE A 69 -1.70 3.23 5.57
C ILE A 69 -0.61 3.47 6.63
N ILE A 70 -0.72 2.84 7.80
CA ILE A 70 0.27 3.00 8.88
C ILE A 70 1.65 2.58 8.38
N MET A 71 1.77 1.40 7.77
CA MET A 71 3.05 0.92 7.24
C MET A 71 3.56 1.79 6.09
N GLY A 72 2.68 2.29 5.22
CA GLY A 72 3.04 3.20 4.15
C GLY A 72 3.65 4.51 4.65
N ILE A 73 3.05 5.10 5.70
CA ILE A 73 3.59 6.29 6.38
C ILE A 73 4.93 5.98 7.04
N VAL A 74 5.03 4.86 7.76
CA VAL A 74 6.29 4.43 8.42
C VAL A 74 7.41 4.28 7.41
N VAL A 75 7.19 3.58 6.30
CA VAL A 75 8.19 3.40 5.23
C VAL A 75 8.58 4.75 4.64
N THR A 76 7.60 5.62 4.36
CA THR A 76 7.86 6.95 3.80
C THR A 76 8.75 7.79 4.72
N ILE A 77 8.44 7.83 6.03
CA ILE A 77 9.25 8.55 7.02
C ILE A 77 10.63 7.92 7.13
N LEU A 78 10.71 6.59 7.22
CA LEU A 78 11.96 5.85 7.35
C LEU A 78 12.94 6.20 6.22
N VAL A 79 12.47 6.25 4.97
CA VAL A 79 13.36 6.51 3.83
C VAL A 79 13.71 7.98 3.64
N CYS A 80 12.85 8.90 4.07
CA CYS A 80 13.12 10.34 4.06
C CYS A 80 14.21 10.75 5.07
N GLN A 81 14.48 9.95 6.09
CA GLN A 81 15.53 10.20 7.09
C GLN A 81 16.93 9.77 6.64
N ILE A 82 17.08 9.14 5.47
CA ILE A 82 18.35 8.54 5.00
C ILE A 82 19.24 9.54 4.20
N TYR A 83 18.81 10.80 4.09
CA TYR A 83 19.50 11.85 3.32
C TYR A 83 20.47 12.70 4.12
#